data_AF-W0GYG0-F1
#
_entry.id   AF-W0GYG0-F1
#
_cell.length_a   1.000
_cell.length_b   1.000
_cell.length_c   1.000
_cell.angle_alpha   90.00
_cell.angle_beta   90.00
_cell.angle_gamma   90.00
#
_symmetry.space_group_name_H-M   'P 1'
#
loop_
_entity.id
_entity.type
_entity.pdbx_description
1 polymer ?
#
loop_
_entity_poly.entity_id
_entity_poly.type
_entity_poly.pdbx_seq_one_letter_code
_entity_poly.pdbx_strand_id
1 'polypeptide(L)'
;MSIDHASAVAAPKSDPVFLHVKTGMTVIFDDGSGWRMADVIWVDGGARNPKVPTFFQVADVDTGVINWINADLVTHNCPRV
;
A
#
# COMPACT_ATOMS: atom_id res chain seq x y z
N MET A 1 -20.65 37.14 23.36
CA MET A 1 -20.65 36.43 22.07
C MET A 1 -19.60 35.32 22.19
N SER A 2 -20.02 34.06 22.21
CA SER A 2 -19.16 32.88 22.33
C SER A 2 -18.52 32.58 20.98
N ILE A 3 -17.23 32.23 20.96
CA ILE A 3 -16.53 31.79 19.75
C ILE A 3 -16.52 30.27 19.80
N ASP A 4 -17.24 29.65 18.87
CA ASP A 4 -17.33 28.20 18.78
C ASP A 4 -16.03 27.65 18.19
N HIS A 5 -15.24 26.95 19.01
CA HIS A 5 -14.14 26.13 18.51
C HIS A 5 -14.76 24.88 17.88
N ALA A 6 -14.86 24.87 16.55
CA ALA A 6 -15.15 23.65 15.80
C ALA A 6 -14.06 22.62 16.11
N SER A 7 -14.41 21.63 16.93
CA SER A 7 -13.55 20.48 17.20
C SER A 7 -13.38 19.72 15.90
N ALA A 8 -12.17 19.72 15.35
CA ALA A 8 -11.86 18.93 14.17
C ALA A 8 -12.01 17.45 14.55
N VAL A 9 -13.14 16.86 14.21
CA VAL A 9 -13.32 15.40 14.25
C VAL A 9 -12.24 14.85 13.33
N ALA A 10 -11.25 14.16 13.90
CA ALA A 10 -10.25 13.46 13.12
C ALA A 10 -10.98 12.55 12.14
N ALA A 11 -10.69 12.70 10.84
CA ALA A 11 -11.22 11.82 9.81
C ALA A 11 -10.99 10.37 10.26
N PRO A 12 -11.97 9.46 10.07
CA PRO A 12 -11.76 8.06 10.40
C PRO A 12 -10.46 7.61 9.72
N LYS A 13 -9.54 7.05 10.50
CA LYS A 13 -8.30 6.48 9.96
C LYS A 13 -8.74 5.41 8.98
N SER A 14 -8.64 5.69 7.68
CA SER A 14 -8.77 4.69 6.65
C SER A 14 -7.79 3.58 6.98
N ASP A 15 -8.23 2.34 6.85
CA ASP A 15 -7.35 1.19 6.95
C ASP A 15 -6.16 1.37 6.00
N PRO A 16 -4.94 0.97 6.41
CA PRO A 16 -3.77 1.04 5.55
C PRO A 16 -4.02 0.38 4.19
N VAL A 17 -3.57 1.05 3.12
CA VAL A 17 -3.84 0.62 1.73
C VAL A 17 -3.36 -0.80 1.47
N PHE A 18 -2.21 -1.19 2.03
CA PHE A 18 -1.61 -2.50 1.84
C PHE A 18 -2.47 -3.66 2.35
N LEU A 19 -3.39 -3.44 3.30
CA LEU A 19 -4.30 -4.49 3.79
C LEU A 19 -5.28 -4.96 2.70
N HIS A 20 -5.48 -4.15 1.66
CA HIS A 20 -6.42 -4.43 0.57
C HIS A 20 -5.72 -4.92 -0.70
N VAL A 21 -4.39 -4.96 -0.71
CA VAL A 21 -3.59 -5.40 -1.85
C VAL A 21 -3.67 -6.91 -1.99
N LYS A 22 -3.93 -7.37 -3.21
CA LYS A 22 -3.98 -8.78 -3.59
C LYS A 22 -3.09 -9.05 -4.78
N THR A 23 -2.66 -10.31 -4.94
CA THR A 23 -2.01 -10.77 -6.16
C THR A 23 -2.84 -10.38 -7.39
N GLY A 24 -2.16 -9.91 -8.44
CA GLY A 24 -2.76 -9.45 -9.69
C GLY A 24 -3.20 -7.98 -9.69
N MET A 25 -3.09 -7.27 -8.57
CA MET A 25 -3.28 -5.81 -8.52
C MET A 25 -2.00 -5.08 -8.92
N THR A 26 -2.16 -3.86 -9.42
CA THR A 26 -1.05 -2.92 -9.62
C THR A 26 -1.01 -1.98 -8.42
N VAL A 27 0.18 -1.74 -7.89
CA VAL A 27 0.42 -0.84 -6.76
C VAL A 27 1.39 0.26 -7.12
N ILE A 28 1.25 1.40 -6.45
CA ILE A 28 2.23 2.48 -6.49
C ILE A 28 2.98 2.49 -5.15
N PHE A 29 4.30 2.51 -5.21
CA PHE A 29 5.17 2.56 -4.03
C PHE A 29 6.29 3.60 -4.22
N ASP A 30 6.86 4.04 -3.10
CA ASP A 30 8.02 4.94 -3.08
C ASP A 30 9.09 4.36 -2.16
N ASP A 31 10.26 4.07 -2.72
CA ASP A 31 11.42 3.53 -2.00
C ASP A 31 12.48 4.60 -1.68
N GLY A 32 12.15 5.87 -1.89
CA GLY A 32 13.06 7.01 -1.76
C GLY A 32 13.78 7.39 -3.06
N SER A 33 13.63 6.60 -4.13
CA SER A 33 14.09 6.94 -5.48
C SER A 33 13.01 7.60 -6.35
N GLY A 34 11.80 7.76 -5.80
CA GLY A 34 10.63 8.28 -6.50
C GLY A 34 9.53 7.23 -6.63
N TRP A 35 8.40 7.68 -7.17
CA TRP A 35 7.18 6.90 -7.26
C TRP A 35 7.29 5.89 -8.41
N ARG A 36 7.00 4.62 -8.12
CA ARG A 36 7.04 3.54 -9.10
C ARG A 36 5.78 2.71 -9.08
N MET A 37 5.46 2.13 -10.24
CA MET A 37 4.36 1.20 -10.41
C MET A 37 4.89 -0.22 -10.54
N ALA A 38 4.24 -1.15 -9.83
CA ALA A 38 4.56 -2.57 -9.96
C ALA A 38 3.31 -3.44 -9.84
N ASP A 39 3.32 -4.55 -10.57
CA ASP A 39 2.29 -5.58 -10.50
C ASP A 39 2.62 -6.57 -9.39
N VAL A 40 1.66 -6.82 -8.51
CA VAL A 40 1.82 -7.72 -7.37
C VAL A 40 1.70 -9.17 -7.83
N ILE A 41 2.78 -9.92 -7.66
CA ILE A 41 2.88 -11.34 -8.01
C ILE A 41 2.56 -12.22 -6.81
N TRP A 42 3.04 -11.84 -5.63
CA TRP A 42 2.85 -12.62 -4.41
C TRP A 42 2.64 -11.70 -3.21
N VAL A 43 1.78 -12.13 -2.29
CA VAL A 43 1.55 -11.47 -1.00
C VAL A 43 2.05 -12.38 0.11
N ASP A 44 3.03 -11.90 0.87
CA ASP A 44 3.57 -12.60 2.02
C ASP A 44 3.01 -12.05 3.34
N GLY A 45 2.60 -12.96 4.20
CA GLY A 45 2.02 -12.65 5.51
C GLY A 45 3.06 -12.67 6.60
N GLY A 46 2.95 -11.77 7.58
CA GLY A 46 3.92 -11.65 8.66
C GLY A 46 4.05 -12.92 9.51
N ALA A 47 5.26 -13.22 9.98
CA ALA A 47 5.55 -14.43 10.77
C ALA A 47 4.69 -14.59 12.04
N ARG A 48 4.25 -13.47 12.65
CA ARG A 48 3.37 -13.47 13.83
C ARG A 48 1.89 -13.60 13.48
N ASN A 49 1.49 -13.11 12.31
CA ASN A 49 0.12 -13.17 11.83
C ASN A 49 0.11 -13.28 10.30
N PRO A 50 0.01 -14.51 9.75
CA PRO A 50 0.02 -14.73 8.31
C PRO A 50 -1.12 -14.05 7.54
N LYS A 51 -2.14 -13.55 8.24
CA LYS A 51 -3.26 -12.80 7.62
C LYS A 51 -2.94 -11.34 7.36
N VAL A 52 -1.84 -10.82 7.91
CA VAL A 52 -1.42 -9.42 7.72
C VAL A 52 -0.29 -9.38 6.70
N PRO A 53 -0.51 -8.78 5.52
CA PRO A 53 0.54 -8.60 4.52
C PRO A 53 1.70 -7.79 5.10
N THR A 54 2.92 -8.30 4.97
CA THR A 54 4.14 -7.60 5.38
C THR A 54 5.09 -7.34 4.21
N PHE A 55 5.08 -8.22 3.21
CA PHE A 55 5.90 -8.10 2.02
C PHE A 55 5.12 -8.44 0.77
N PHE A 56 5.48 -7.79 -0.33
CA PHE A 56 4.96 -8.07 -1.66
C PHE A 56 6.12 -8.41 -2.59
N GLN A 57 5.97 -9.51 -3.33
CA GLN A 57 6.79 -9.72 -4.51
C GLN A 57 6.10 -9.03 -5.68
N VAL A 58 6.82 -8.14 -6.34
CA VAL A 58 6.26 -7.29 -7.39
C VAL A 58 7.15 -7.31 -8.62
N ALA A 59 6.55 -7.18 -9.81
CA ALA A 59 7.27 -6.87 -11.05
C ALA A 59 7.10 -5.40 -11.35
N ASP A 60 8.20 -4.66 -11.40
CA ASP A 60 8.24 -3.26 -11.82
C ASP A 60 7.69 -3.13 -13.27
N VAL A 61 6.73 -2.22 -13.48
CA VAL A 61 6.01 -2.09 -14.76
C VAL A 61 6.92 -1.58 -15.88
N ASP A 62 7.90 -0.74 -15.55
CA ASP A 62 8.78 -0.11 -16.54
C ASP A 62 9.93 -1.04 -16.95
N THR A 63 10.46 -1.81 -16.00
CA THR A 63 11.68 -2.62 -16.19
C THR A 63 11.43 -4.13 -16.24
N GLY A 64 10.28 -4.60 -15.73
CA GLY A 64 9.97 -6.02 -15.57
C GLY A 64 10.78 -6.73 -14.48
N VAL A 65 11.62 -6.01 -13.72
CA VAL A 65 12.44 -6.62 -12.66
C VAL A 65 11.55 -7.03 -11.50
N ILE A 66 11.74 -8.28 -11.04
CA ILE A 66 11.02 -8.83 -9.89
C ILE A 66 11.80 -8.49 -8.61
N ASN A 67 11.15 -7.79 -7.69
CA ASN A 67 11.71 -7.40 -6.41
C ASN A 67 10.74 -7.67 -5.26
N TRP A 68 11.28 -7.68 -4.05
CA TRP A 68 10.48 -7.69 -2.82
C TRP A 68 10.41 -6.28 -2.25
N ILE A 69 9.20 -5.82 -1.92
CA ILE A 69 8.97 -4.53 -1.29
C ILE A 69 8.21 -4.71 0.04
N ASN A 70 8.51 -3.86 1.01
CA ASN A 70 7.77 -3.82 2.26
C ASN A 70 6.37 -3.26 2.01
N ALA A 71 5.35 -3.85 2.64
CA ALA A 71 3.97 -3.44 2.51
C ALA A 71 3.72 -1.96 2.90
N ASP A 72 4.50 -1.41 3.84
CA ASP A 72 4.39 -0.02 4.30
C ASP A 72 4.82 1.01 3.24
N LEU A 73 5.54 0.59 2.20
CA LEU A 73 5.96 1.48 1.10
C LEU A 73 4.85 1.70 0.07
N VAL A 74 3.77 0.90 0.12
CA VAL A 74 2.64 1.02 -0.80
C VAL A 74 1.80 2.23 -0.41
N THR A 75 1.71 3.20 -1.32
CA THR A 75 0.94 4.42 -1.10
C THR A 75 -0.46 4.33 -1.66
N HIS A 76 -0.64 3.66 -2.81
CA HIS A 76 -1.91 3.60 -3.54
C HIS A 76 -2.10 2.24 -4.22
N ASN A 77 -3.36 1.81 -4.34
CA ASN A 77 -3.76 0.69 -5.18
C ASN A 77 -4.39 1.19 -6.49
N CYS A 78 -4.10 0.54 -7.60
CA CYS A 78 -4.72 0.81 -8.89
C CYS A 78 -5.69 -0.33 -9.19
N PRO A 79 -7.00 -0.18 -8.92
CA PRO A 79 -7.98 -1.21 -9.25
C PRO A 79 -8.05 -1.40 -10.77
N ARG A 80 -7.99 -2.66 -11.22
CA ARG A 80 -8.29 -3.02 -12.61
C ARG A 80 -9.81 -3.03 -12.79
N VAL A 81 -10.30 -2.28 -13.79
CA VAL A 81 -11.72 -2.11 -14.15
C VAL A 81 -12.30 -3.36 -14.79
#